data_AF-A0A523EF89-F1
#
_entry.id   AF-A0A523EF89-F1
#
_cell.length_a   1.000
_cell.length_b   1.000
_cell.length_c   1.000
_cell.angle_alpha   90.00
_cell.angle_beta   90.00
_cell.angle_gamma   90.00
#
_symmetry.space_group_name_H-M   'P 1'
#
loop_
_entity.id
_entity.type
_entity.pdbx_description
1 polymer ?
#
loop_
_entity_poly.entity_id
_entity_poly.type
_entity_poly.pdbx_seq_one_letter_code
_entity_poly.pdbx_strand_id
1 'polypeptide(L)' 'MSIRSRLSVTTERVTQEIRDPDSRNVIGRLTQRIGAGEVLEADHVSAVCTVLSTIGFEFGDLPGMVLE' A
#
# COMPACT_ATOMS: atom_id res chain seq x y z
N MET A 1 -15.88 0.24 -17.93
CA MET A 1 -16.48 0.22 -16.58
C MET A 1 -15.68 1.24 -15.76
N SER A 2 -16.21 2.45 -15.57
CA SER A 2 -15.52 3.51 -14.82
C SER A 2 -16.05 3.49 -13.39
N ILE A 3 -15.25 2.94 -12.47
CA ILE A 3 -15.57 2.95 -11.05
C ILE A 3 -15.31 4.36 -10.53
N ARG A 4 -16.40 5.13 -10.33
CA ARG A 4 -16.40 6.32 -9.47
C ARG A 4 -16.87 5.92 -8.08
N SER A 5 -16.07 5.12 -7.39
CA SER A 5 -16.21 4.96 -5.94
C SER A 5 -15.16 5.83 -5.27
N ARG A 6 -15.54 6.46 -4.16
CA ARG A 6 -14.67 7.21 -3.23
C ARG A 6 -13.68 6.26 -2.52
N LEU A 7 -12.94 5.47 -3.29
CA LEU A 7 -12.06 4.43 -2.79
C LEU A 7 -10.77 5.07 -2.37
N SER A 8 -10.43 4.93 -1.09
CA SER A 8 -9.14 5.35 -0.58
C SER A 8 -8.18 4.16 -0.52
N VAL A 9 -6.94 4.40 -0.92
CA VAL A 9 -5.84 3.45 -0.78
C VAL A 9 -4.85 4.01 0.21
N THR A 10 -4.34 3.16 1.07
CA THR A 10 -3.19 3.48 1.92
C THR A 10 -1.95 2.88 1.31
N THR A 11 -0.80 3.41 1.69
CA THR A 11 0.49 2.91 1.25
C THR A 11 1.34 2.64 2.47
N GLU A 12 2.00 1.49 2.49
CA GLU A 12 2.81 1.01 3.60
C GLU A 12 4.22 0.62 3.14
N ARG A 13 5.22 0.83 3.98
CA ARG A 13 6.61 0.40 3.74
C ARG A 13 6.99 -0.68 4.72
N VAL A 14 7.57 -1.77 4.21
CA VAL A 14 8.17 -2.80 5.06
C VAL A 14 9.46 -2.23 5.64
N THR A 15 9.49 -2.05 6.95
CA THR A 15 10.69 -1.55 7.65
C THR A 15 11.57 -2.69 8.14
N GLN A 16 10.97 -3.85 8.42
CA GLN A 16 11.69 -5.01 8.89
C GLN A 16 10.94 -6.30 8.53
N GLU A 17 11.70 -7.32 8.13
CA GLU A 17 11.19 -8.68 7.99
C GLU A 17 11.50 -9.48 9.26
N ILE A 18 10.50 -10.19 9.77
CA ILE A 18 10.64 -11.12 10.88
C ILE A 18 10.87 -12.50 10.27
N ARG A 19 11.98 -13.12 10.62
CA ARG A 19 12.38 -14.43 10.11
C ARG A 19 12.41 -15.45 11.23
N ASP A 20 11.97 -16.66 10.89
CA ASP A 20 12.14 -17.81 11.75
C ASP A 20 13.65 -18.10 11.93
N PRO A 21 14.15 -18.25 13.17
CA PRO A 21 15.58 -18.38 13.43
C PRO A 21 16.17 -19.67 12.85
N ASP A 22 15.38 -20.74 12.80
CA ASP A 22 15.85 -22.07 12.39
C ASP A 22 15.81 -22.24 10.86
N SER A 23 14.73 -21.79 10.22
CA SER A 23 14.50 -21.96 8.78
C SER A 23 14.85 -20.74 7.93
N ARG A 24 15.08 -19.57 8.54
CA ARG A 24 15.31 -18.25 7.88
C ARG A 24 14.16 -17.77 6.98
N ASN A 25 13.04 -18.49 6.99
CA ASN A 25 11.85 -18.13 6.26
C ASN A 25 11.24 -16.86 6.86
N VAL A 26 10.71 -15.99 6.01
CA VAL A 26 9.97 -14.80 6.47
C VAL A 26 8.62 -15.26 7.01
N ILE A 27 8.38 -15.00 8.29
CA ILE A 27 7.13 -15.34 8.99
C ILE A 27 6.25 -14.11 9.27
N GLY A 28 6.81 -12.91 9.11
CA GLY A 28 6.08 -11.66 9.31
C GLY A 28 6.83 -10.46 8.78
N ARG A 29 6.15 -9.33 8.70
CA ARG A 29 6.70 -8.05 8.28
C ARG A 29 6.18 -6.95 9.21
N LEU A 30 7.09 -6.11 9.67
CA LEU A 30 6.74 -4.85 10.31
C LEU A 30 6.59 -3.80 9.21
N THR A 31 5.44 -3.15 9.17
CA THR A 31 5.13 -2.11 8.19
C THR A 31 4.90 -0.77 8.87
N GLN A 32 5.21 0.29 8.14
CA GLN A 32 4.89 1.66 8.52
C GLN A 32 3.97 2.26 7.46
N ARG A 33 2.91 2.94 7.89
CA ARG A 33 2.06 3.72 6.96
C ARG A 33 2.83 4.92 6.42
N ILE A 34 2.94 4.99 5.09
CA ILE A 34 3.61 6.08 4.36
C ILE A 34 2.62 7.16 3.95
N GLY A 35 1.41 6.78 3.56
CA GLY A 35 0.44 7.76 3.08
C GLY A 35 -0.91 7.16 2.71
N ALA A 36 -1.75 8.03 2.17
CA ALA A 36 -3.06 7.67 1.62
C ALA A 36 -3.36 8.48 0.36
N GLY A 37 -4.15 7.89 -0.53
CA GLY A 37 -4.62 8.54 -1.75
C GLY A 37 -6.04 8.13 -2.11
N GLU A 38 -6.70 8.96 -2.90
CA GLU A 38 -8.02 8.67 -3.47
C GLU A 38 -7.83 8.16 -4.91
N VAL A 39 -8.48 7.05 -5.25
CA VAL A 39 -8.42 6.48 -6.59
C VAL A 39 -9.25 7.35 -7.54
N LEU A 40 -8.62 7.86 -8.59
CA LEU A 40 -9.29 8.62 -9.65
C LEU A 40 -9.79 7.70 -10.76
N GLU A 41 -8.93 6.76 -11.17
CA GLU A 41 -9.20 5.80 -12.22
C GLU A 41 -8.43 4.51 -11.93
N ALA A 42 -9.04 3.38 -12.23
CA ALA A 42 -8.40 2.08 -12.09
C ALA A 42 -8.79 1.19 -13.27
N ASP A 43 -7.83 0.38 -13.72
CA ASP A 43 -8.04 -0.71 -14.64
C ASP A 43 -7.77 -2.06 -13.94
N HIS A 44 -7.56 -3.11 -14.72
CA HIS A 44 -7.39 -4.48 -14.21
C HIS A 44 -5.98 -4.77 -13.68
N VAL A 45 -5.00 -3.88 -13.92
CA VAL A 45 -3.59 -4.04 -13.54
C VAL A 45 -3.04 -2.82 -12.79
N SER A 46 -3.68 -1.66 -12.87
CA SER A 46 -3.14 -0.39 -12.37
C SER A 46 -4.23 0.59 -11.92
N ALA A 47 -3.81 1.61 -11.18
CA ALA A 47 -4.68 2.71 -10.76
C ALA A 47 -3.91 4.03 -10.71
N VAL A 48 -4.62 5.12 -10.98
CA VAL A 48 -4.16 6.50 -10.84
C VAL A 48 -4.83 7.11 -9.62
N CYS A 49 -4.03 7.68 -8.71
CA CYS A 49 -4.52 8.21 -7.44
C CYS A 49 -4.13 9.68 -7.23
N THR A 50 -4.99 10.42 -6.54
CA THR A 50 -4.62 11.72 -5.94
C THR A 50 -4.04 11.48 -4.55
N VAL A 51 -2.90 12.11 -4.25
CA VAL A 51 -2.28 12.01 -2.91
C VAL A 51 -3.08 12.85 -1.92
N LEU A 52 -3.59 12.22 -0.86
CA LEU A 52 -4.24 12.90 0.27
C LEU A 52 -3.24 13.25 1.37
N SER A 53 -2.35 12.32 1.70
CA SER A 53 -1.29 12.51 2.68
C SER A 53 -0.09 11.59 2.37
N THR A 54 1.13 12.07 2.65
CA THR A 54 2.34 11.28 2.47
C THR A 54 3.49 11.82 3.32
N ILE A 55 4.38 10.94 3.73
CA ILE A 55 5.70 11.29 4.29
C ILE A 55 6.84 11.11 3.28
N GLY A 56 6.53 10.73 2.03
CA GLY A 56 7.49 10.48 0.95
C GLY A 56 7.36 9.06 0.39
N PHE A 57 6.66 8.92 -0.74
CA PHE A 57 6.55 7.63 -1.43
C PHE A 57 7.86 7.25 -2.10
N GLU A 58 8.17 5.96 -2.05
CA GLU A 58 9.32 5.38 -2.76
C GLU A 58 8.90 4.10 -3.51
N PHE A 59 9.70 3.75 -4.53
CA PHE A 59 9.52 2.47 -5.22
C PHE A 59 9.70 1.31 -4.25
N GLY A 60 8.75 0.37 -4.27
CA GLY A 60 8.72 -0.77 -3.35
C GLY A 60 7.74 -0.61 -2.18
N ASP A 61 7.14 0.56 -2.01
CA ASP A 61 6.02 0.73 -1.11
C ASP A 61 4.81 -0.12 -1.55
N LEU A 62 4.12 -0.69 -0.57
CA LEU A 62 3.03 -1.63 -0.77
C LEU A 62 1.68 -0.92 -0.64
N PRO A 63 0.74 -1.15 -1.56
CA PRO A 63 -0.62 -0.64 -1.41
C PRO A 63 -1.37 -1.47 -0.35
N GLY A 64 -1.97 -0.78 0.62
CA GLY A 64 -2.99 -1.30 1.53
C GLY A 64 -4.37 -0.82 1.10
N MET A 65 -5.35 -1.71 1.07
CA MET A 65 -6.72 -1.36 0.71
C MET A 65 -7.47 -0.85 1.95
N VAL A 66 -8.14 0.30 1.84
CA VAL A 66 -9.10 0.77 2.84
C VAL A 66 -10.48 0.74 2.19
N LEU A 67 -11.36 -0.08 2.75
CA LEU A 67 -12.78 -0.09 2.42
C LEU A 67 -13.49 0.74 3.49
N GLU A 68 -14.05 1.88 3.11
CA GLU A 68 -15.09 2.56 3.89
C GLU A 68 -16.47 2.27 3.28
#